data_AF-I0I0W6-F1
#
_entry.id   AF-I0I0W6-F1
#
_cell.length_a   1.000
_cell.length_b   1.000
_cell.length_c   1.000
_cell.angle_alpha   90.00
_cell.angle_beta   90.00
_cell.angle_gamma   90.00
#
_symmetry.space_group_name_H-M   'P 1'
#
loop_
_entity.id
_entity.type
_entity.pdbx_description
1 polymer ?
#
loop_
_entity_poly.entity_id
_entity_poly.type
_entity_poly.pdbx_seq_one_letter_code
_entity_poly.pdbx_strand_id
1 'polypeptide(L)'
;MRIKRSIWLIIGLISALMVTAPALAQAPVCARTVTVQEGDTLTAIAQRTLGDAAFYNRIVAATNVAARNDSSFPTIEDPNRLGIGWKLCIPARSSQPMPTSAAAPTESQPSSPVATPTPEDEGGIGEVESFNGEALTIEYLRRQRYPAQSLVIKETLTPGSNYNRYIASYVSEGLRIDGLLTVPRGAKPVTGWPVIIFNHGYIPPEVYRPTERYVAYVDAFARNGYIVFRPDYRGHADSEGEARGAYGYPDYTIDVLNAVAAMKNYPDADPNRIGMWGHSMGGYITLRAMVVDPDIRAGVIWAGVVADYPDLLTKWRRPNNLPAPALSQARRWRVLLQEKYGSPEENPEFYASISANSYLADLSGPLQLHHGTADTSVPYEFSATLAEQLKAAGQSYEFYTYARDDHNISQGFNEAMARSLAFFDRYVKNRR
;
A
#
# COMPACT_ATOMS: atom_id res chain seq x y z
N MET A 1 -73.56 26.17 -34.44
CA MET A 1 -72.66 25.46 -33.49
C MET A 1 -71.39 26.30 -33.37
N ARG A 2 -71.15 27.03 -32.26
CA ARG A 2 -70.41 26.60 -31.03
C ARG A 2 -69.01 26.06 -31.38
N ILE A 3 -67.85 26.50 -30.89
CA ILE A 3 -67.41 27.18 -29.65
C ILE A 3 -65.95 27.70 -29.87
N LYS A 4 -65.56 28.77 -29.15
CA LYS A 4 -64.20 29.33 -28.97
C LYS A 4 -63.15 28.31 -28.48
N ARG A 5 -61.85 28.52 -28.75
CA ARG A 5 -60.78 28.43 -27.73
C ARG A 5 -59.44 29.02 -28.17
N SER A 6 -58.79 29.62 -27.19
CA SER A 6 -57.62 30.49 -27.20
C SER A 6 -56.29 29.76 -27.38
N ILE A 7 -55.28 30.46 -27.92
CA ILE A 7 -53.86 30.08 -27.79
C ILE A 7 -53.12 31.26 -27.16
N TRP A 8 -52.50 31.00 -26.02
CA TRP A 8 -51.52 31.84 -25.33
C TRP A 8 -50.16 31.67 -26.01
N LEU A 9 -49.40 32.77 -26.19
CA LEU A 9 -47.95 32.68 -26.39
C LEU A 9 -47.26 33.67 -25.44
N ILE A 10 -46.37 33.12 -24.62
CA ILE A 10 -45.58 33.79 -23.58
C ILE A 10 -44.28 34.31 -24.17
N ILE A 11 -43.89 35.51 -23.73
CA ILE A 11 -42.67 36.25 -24.06
C ILE A 11 -41.45 35.57 -23.40
N GLY A 12 -40.41 35.26 -24.20
CA GLY A 12 -39.10 34.81 -23.72
C GLY A 12 -38.02 35.88 -23.91
N LEU A 13 -37.44 36.36 -22.81
CA LEU A 13 -36.29 37.26 -22.75
C LEU A 13 -35.00 36.45 -22.96
N ILE A 14 -34.13 36.86 -23.89
CA ILE A 14 -32.78 36.30 -24.08
C ILE A 14 -31.77 37.19 -23.34
N SER A 15 -31.17 36.68 -22.27
CA SER A 15 -30.00 37.29 -21.60
C SER A 15 -28.72 36.63 -22.10
N ALA A 16 -27.82 37.41 -22.69
CA ALA A 16 -26.49 36.98 -23.08
C ALA A 16 -25.54 37.00 -21.86
N LEU A 17 -25.01 35.84 -21.48
CA LEU A 17 -23.88 35.74 -20.54
C LEU A 17 -22.56 35.72 -21.32
N MET A 18 -21.69 36.69 -21.07
CA MET A 18 -20.27 36.60 -21.42
C MET A 18 -19.59 35.57 -20.51
N VAL A 19 -19.04 34.52 -21.11
CA VAL A 19 -18.19 33.54 -20.42
C VAL A 19 -16.76 34.05 -20.47
N THR A 20 -16.19 34.39 -19.31
CA THR A 20 -14.75 34.61 -19.15
C THR A 20 -14.02 33.27 -19.21
N ALA A 21 -13.11 33.10 -20.18
CA ALA A 21 -12.25 31.93 -20.26
C ALA A 21 -11.29 31.86 -19.05
N PRO A 22 -11.03 30.68 -18.47
CA PRO A 22 -10.04 30.55 -17.40
C PRO A 22 -8.63 30.71 -17.97
N ALA A 23 -7.76 31.39 -17.23
CA ALA A 23 -6.34 31.51 -17.54
C ALA A 23 -5.68 30.12 -17.55
N LEU A 24 -5.02 29.76 -18.65
CA LEU A 24 -4.21 28.56 -18.75
C LEU A 24 -3.08 28.62 -17.70
N ALA A 25 -3.04 27.65 -16.79
CA ALA A 25 -1.89 27.46 -15.91
C ALA A 25 -0.66 27.17 -16.78
N GLN A 26 0.31 28.08 -16.77
CA GLN A 26 1.58 27.89 -17.48
C GLN A 26 2.27 26.63 -16.94
N ALA A 27 2.69 25.75 -17.87
CA ALA A 27 3.51 24.58 -17.53
C ALA A 27 4.75 25.03 -16.76
N PRO A 28 5.25 24.24 -15.79
CA PRO A 28 6.41 24.61 -15.01
C PRO A 28 7.63 24.81 -15.93
N VAL A 29 8.04 26.06 -16.10
CA VAL A 29 9.22 26.42 -16.89
C VAL A 29 10.47 25.95 -16.16
N CYS A 30 11.41 25.38 -16.91
CA CYS A 30 12.70 24.96 -16.37
C CYS A 30 13.50 26.17 -15.88
N ALA A 31 13.55 26.38 -14.57
CA ALA A 31 14.20 27.56 -14.01
C ALA A 31 15.73 27.37 -13.88
N ARG A 32 16.17 26.14 -13.57
CA ARG A 32 17.58 25.75 -13.57
C ARG A 32 17.73 24.25 -13.75
N THR A 33 18.94 23.80 -14.04
CA THR A 33 19.26 22.39 -14.20
C THR A 33 20.20 21.89 -13.11
N VAL A 34 20.09 20.62 -12.76
CA VAL A 34 20.98 19.92 -11.81
C VAL A 34 21.43 18.60 -12.42
N THR A 35 22.72 18.32 -12.36
CA THR A 35 23.28 17.03 -12.80
C THR A 35 23.33 16.06 -11.63
N VAL A 36 22.71 14.89 -11.79
CA VAL A 36 22.72 13.81 -10.79
C VAL A 36 24.14 13.35 -10.52
N GLN A 37 24.54 13.34 -9.24
CA GLN A 37 25.81 12.77 -8.78
C GLN A 37 25.60 11.39 -8.15
N GLU A 38 26.69 10.66 -7.94
CA GLU A 38 26.65 9.40 -7.19
C GLU A 38 26.05 9.62 -5.78
N GLY A 39 25.09 8.77 -5.40
CA GLY A 39 24.37 8.87 -4.12
C GLY A 39 23.25 9.92 -4.06
N ASP A 40 23.01 10.69 -5.12
CA ASP A 40 21.86 11.61 -5.15
C ASP A 40 20.53 10.84 -5.20
N THR A 41 19.55 11.31 -4.42
CA THR A 41 18.14 10.89 -4.54
C THR A 41 17.27 12.09 -4.93
N LEU A 42 16.15 11.84 -5.59
CA LEU A 42 15.24 12.90 -6.03
C LEU A 42 14.70 13.73 -4.85
N THR A 43 14.48 13.10 -3.71
CA THR A 43 14.08 13.75 -2.44
C THR A 43 15.19 14.62 -1.85
N ALA A 44 16.45 14.17 -1.88
CA ALA A 44 17.60 14.99 -1.46
C ALA A 44 17.79 16.19 -2.41
N ILE A 45 17.64 15.98 -3.72
CA ILE A 45 17.67 17.07 -4.71
C ILE A 45 16.51 18.04 -4.47
N ALA A 46 15.30 17.57 -4.18
CA ALA A 46 14.16 18.42 -3.86
C ALA A 46 14.36 19.22 -2.57
N GLN A 47 14.88 18.59 -1.52
CA GLN A 47 15.22 19.27 -0.27
C GLN A 47 16.25 20.39 -0.51
N ARG A 48 17.34 20.11 -1.24
CA ARG A 48 18.39 21.12 -1.48
C ARG A 48 17.97 22.22 -2.46
N THR A 49 17.11 21.91 -3.43
CA THR A 49 16.76 22.85 -4.50
C THR A 49 15.45 23.59 -4.29
N LEU A 50 14.42 22.89 -3.81
CA LEU A 50 13.07 23.40 -3.59
C LEU A 50 12.78 23.68 -2.11
N GLY A 51 13.65 23.23 -1.20
CA GLY A 51 13.53 23.47 0.24
C GLY A 51 12.67 22.45 0.98
N ASP A 52 12.11 21.48 0.26
CA ASP A 52 11.24 20.43 0.80
C ASP A 52 11.41 19.16 -0.03
N ALA A 53 11.78 18.07 0.63
CA ALA A 53 11.96 16.75 0.05
C ALA A 53 10.68 16.21 -0.60
N ALA A 54 9.50 16.61 -0.13
CA ALA A 54 8.20 16.22 -0.67
C ALA A 54 7.96 16.78 -2.09
N PHE A 55 8.71 17.80 -2.52
CA PHE A 55 8.57 18.39 -3.84
C PHE A 55 9.34 17.68 -4.95
N TYR A 56 9.88 16.49 -4.71
CA TYR A 56 10.60 15.71 -5.73
C TYR A 56 9.75 15.42 -6.98
N ASN A 57 8.45 15.20 -6.80
CA ASN A 57 7.50 15.01 -7.91
C ASN A 57 7.45 16.22 -8.86
N ARG A 58 7.74 17.44 -8.37
CA ARG A 58 7.81 18.63 -9.22
C ARG A 58 9.04 18.59 -10.13
N ILE A 59 10.15 18.01 -9.67
CA ILE A 59 11.37 17.81 -10.46
C ILE A 59 11.13 16.75 -11.53
N VAL A 60 10.47 15.64 -11.18
CA VAL A 60 10.06 14.59 -12.14
C VAL A 60 9.19 15.18 -13.24
N ALA A 61 8.12 15.88 -12.86
CA ALA A 61 7.19 16.48 -13.82
C ALA A 61 7.89 17.50 -14.74
N ALA A 62 8.71 18.40 -14.18
CA ALA A 62 9.43 19.40 -14.97
C ALA A 62 10.48 18.76 -15.90
N THR A 63 11.17 17.71 -15.45
CA THR A 63 12.18 16.99 -16.26
C THR A 63 11.52 16.24 -17.41
N ASN A 64 10.39 15.56 -17.18
CA ASN A 64 9.66 14.87 -18.23
C ASN A 64 9.03 15.84 -19.23
N VAL A 65 8.60 17.03 -18.78
CA VAL A 65 8.16 18.11 -19.68
C VAL A 65 9.33 18.59 -20.55
N ALA A 66 10.51 18.80 -19.96
CA ALA A 66 11.69 19.24 -20.69
C ALA A 66 12.17 18.18 -21.71
N ALA A 67 12.14 16.90 -21.34
CA ALA A 67 12.52 15.77 -22.20
C ALA A 67 11.69 15.65 -23.49
N ARG A 68 10.46 16.18 -23.51
CA ARG A 68 9.62 16.21 -24.73
C ARG A 68 10.14 17.17 -25.80
N ASN A 69 10.90 18.19 -25.41
CA ASN A 69 11.37 19.25 -26.30
C ASN A 69 12.90 19.31 -26.42
N ASP A 70 13.64 18.71 -25.47
CA ASP A 70 15.10 18.69 -25.42
C ASP A 70 15.57 17.30 -24.96
N SER A 71 16.17 16.54 -25.88
CA SER A 71 16.67 15.18 -25.65
C SER A 71 17.87 15.10 -24.71
N SER A 72 18.43 16.24 -24.27
CA SER A 72 19.46 16.26 -23.22
C SER A 72 18.89 15.99 -21.82
N PHE A 73 17.57 16.05 -21.64
CA PHE A 73 16.88 15.63 -20.41
C PHE A 73 16.40 14.18 -20.53
N PRO A 74 16.55 13.36 -19.48
CA PRO A 74 16.02 12.01 -19.46
C PRO A 74 14.50 12.02 -19.22
N THR A 75 13.82 10.97 -19.68
CA THR A 75 12.48 10.64 -19.18
C THR A 75 12.62 9.86 -17.88
N ILE A 76 12.16 10.43 -16.78
CA ILE A 76 12.12 9.76 -15.48
C ILE A 76 10.82 8.97 -15.39
N GLU A 77 10.93 7.65 -15.55
CA GLU A 77 9.81 6.70 -15.40
C GLU A 77 9.70 6.17 -13.97
N ASP A 78 10.84 5.99 -13.28
CA ASP A 78 10.92 5.59 -11.88
C ASP A 78 11.66 6.67 -11.08
N PRO A 79 10.98 7.45 -10.21
CA PRO A 79 11.60 8.46 -9.36
C PRO A 79 12.66 7.92 -8.38
N ASN A 80 12.78 6.60 -8.22
CA ASN A 80 13.79 5.97 -7.38
C ASN A 80 15.04 5.54 -8.15
N ARG A 81 15.05 5.69 -9.48
CA ARG A 81 16.19 5.34 -10.33
C ARG A 81 16.68 6.57 -11.08
N LEU A 82 17.78 7.12 -10.59
CA LEU A 82 18.49 8.21 -11.26
C LEU A 82 19.79 7.70 -11.86
N GLY A 83 20.01 7.98 -13.14
CA GLY A 83 21.32 7.76 -13.75
C GLY A 83 22.27 8.87 -13.36
N ILE A 84 23.50 8.50 -12.98
CA ILE A 84 24.58 9.47 -12.77
C ILE A 84 24.80 10.25 -14.06
N GLY A 85 24.98 11.57 -13.96
CA GLY A 85 25.12 12.46 -15.11
C GLY A 85 23.80 12.93 -15.73
N TRP A 86 22.65 12.43 -15.27
CA TRP A 86 21.35 12.90 -15.75
C TRP A 86 21.14 14.39 -15.46
N LYS A 87 20.72 15.13 -16.47
CA LYS A 87 20.35 16.55 -16.37
C LYS A 87 18.88 16.64 -15.94
N LEU A 88 18.62 17.07 -14.72
CA LEU A 88 17.28 17.26 -14.17
C LEU A 88 16.84 18.71 -14.30
N CYS A 89 15.56 18.91 -14.58
CA CYS A 89 14.93 20.21 -14.61
C CYS A 89 14.33 20.58 -13.25
N ILE A 90 14.79 21.70 -12.68
CA ILE A 90 14.26 22.22 -11.42
C ILE A 90 13.29 23.36 -11.74
N PRO A 91 12.00 23.24 -11.38
CA PRO A 91 11.02 24.29 -11.62
C PRO A 91 11.24 25.48 -10.68
N ALA A 92 10.79 26.66 -11.08
CA ALA A 92 10.77 27.83 -10.20
C ALA A 92 9.93 27.53 -8.94
N ARG A 93 10.36 28.01 -7.78
CA ARG A 93 9.53 27.96 -6.56
C ARG A 93 8.30 28.83 -6.77
N SER A 94 7.14 28.22 -7.00
CA SER A 94 5.88 28.95 -7.08
C SER A 94 5.42 29.33 -5.67
N SER A 95 5.36 30.62 -5.37
CA SER A 95 4.68 31.17 -4.20
C SER A 95 3.20 31.38 -4.52
N GLN A 96 2.42 30.30 -4.70
CA GLN A 96 0.94 30.25 -4.60
C GLN A 96 0.37 28.89 -5.04
N PRO A 97 -0.78 28.46 -4.49
CA PRO A 97 -1.43 27.19 -4.82
C PRO A 97 -2.19 27.31 -6.16
N MET A 98 -2.29 26.21 -6.89
CA MET A 98 -2.97 26.18 -8.20
C MET A 98 -3.98 25.04 -8.35
N PRO A 99 -4.97 25.22 -9.25
CA PRO A 99 -6.24 24.50 -9.27
C PRO A 99 -6.30 23.37 -10.31
N THR A 100 -7.37 22.59 -10.21
CA THR A 100 -7.80 21.44 -11.02
C THR A 100 -8.30 21.84 -12.42
N SER A 101 -7.96 21.10 -13.49
CA SER A 101 -8.91 20.44 -14.43
C SER A 101 -8.27 19.94 -15.76
N ALA A 102 -8.67 18.71 -16.10
CA ALA A 102 -8.96 18.03 -17.39
C ALA A 102 -8.19 18.28 -18.72
N ALA A 103 -7.79 17.16 -19.34
CA ALA A 103 -8.29 16.59 -20.61
C ALA A 103 -7.17 16.11 -21.58
N ALA A 104 -7.30 14.84 -22.02
CA ALA A 104 -6.51 14.19 -23.06
C ALA A 104 -7.00 14.60 -24.49
N PRO A 105 -6.31 14.25 -25.60
CA PRO A 105 -6.43 12.89 -26.16
C PRO A 105 -5.24 12.34 -27.02
N THR A 106 -5.40 11.07 -27.41
CA THR A 106 -5.03 10.39 -28.68
C THR A 106 -3.77 9.51 -28.77
N GLU A 107 -4.04 8.26 -29.19
CA GLU A 107 -3.16 7.13 -29.48
C GLU A 107 -2.11 7.37 -30.58
N SER A 108 -0.98 6.67 -30.46
CA SER A 108 -0.26 6.12 -31.62
C SER A 108 0.46 4.81 -31.23
N GLN A 109 0.33 3.79 -32.07
CA GLN A 109 0.97 2.47 -31.91
C GLN A 109 2.50 2.56 -32.06
N PRO A 110 3.27 1.68 -31.39
CA PRO A 110 4.62 1.36 -31.82
C PRO A 110 4.74 -0.05 -32.41
N SER A 111 5.54 -0.10 -33.46
CA SER A 111 6.06 -1.26 -34.19
C SER A 111 6.99 -2.15 -33.37
N SER A 112 6.93 -3.45 -33.63
CA SER A 112 7.80 -4.51 -33.10
C SER A 112 9.29 -4.32 -33.45
N PRO A 113 10.18 -4.93 -32.63
CA PRO A 113 11.24 -5.73 -33.24
C PRO A 113 11.45 -7.11 -32.56
N VAL A 114 11.45 -8.12 -33.42
CA VAL A 114 12.27 -9.34 -33.53
C VAL A 114 12.98 -9.89 -32.28
N ALA A 115 12.62 -11.14 -31.95
CA ALA A 115 13.27 -12.01 -30.98
C ALA A 115 14.53 -12.71 -31.54
N THR A 116 15.47 -13.07 -30.66
CA THR A 116 16.53 -14.07 -30.90
C THR A 116 16.88 -14.74 -29.55
N PRO A 117 17.17 -16.06 -29.50
CA PRO A 117 16.74 -16.91 -28.40
C PRO A 117 17.75 -17.14 -27.28
N THR A 118 17.18 -17.52 -26.13
CA THR A 118 17.77 -18.10 -24.92
C THR A 118 18.47 -19.44 -25.19
N PRO A 119 19.51 -19.82 -24.43
CA PRO A 119 19.84 -21.22 -24.19
C PRO A 119 19.02 -21.76 -23.01
N GLU A 120 18.49 -22.96 -23.23
CA GLU A 120 17.78 -23.82 -22.27
C GLU A 120 18.74 -24.28 -21.17
N ASP A 121 18.28 -24.29 -19.92
CA ASP A 121 18.94 -25.05 -18.85
C ASP A 121 17.89 -25.90 -18.13
N GLU A 122 18.03 -27.20 -18.30
CA GLU A 122 17.24 -28.26 -17.68
C GLU A 122 17.68 -28.43 -16.22
N GLY A 123 16.92 -27.87 -15.28
CA GLY A 123 17.14 -28.05 -13.85
C GLY A 123 15.91 -28.64 -13.16
N GLY A 124 16.01 -29.91 -12.76
CA GLY A 124 14.93 -30.74 -12.25
C GLY A 124 14.15 -30.20 -11.04
N ILE A 125 12.89 -30.64 -10.98
CA ILE A 125 11.91 -30.38 -9.92
C ILE A 125 12.31 -31.05 -8.60
N GLY A 126 12.75 -30.25 -7.62
CA GLY A 126 12.69 -30.65 -6.21
C GLY A 126 11.23 -30.72 -5.76
N GLU A 127 10.92 -31.69 -4.88
CA GLU A 127 9.59 -31.90 -4.29
C GLU A 127 8.95 -30.58 -3.85
N VAL A 128 7.82 -30.23 -4.46
CA VAL A 128 6.95 -29.16 -3.96
C VAL A 128 6.37 -29.68 -2.65
N GLU A 129 6.80 -29.13 -1.50
CA GLU A 129 6.08 -29.31 -0.23
C GLU A 129 4.58 -29.17 -0.51
N SER A 130 3.80 -30.22 -0.21
CA SER A 130 2.41 -30.30 -0.64
C SER A 130 1.63 -29.08 -0.14
N PHE A 131 1.14 -28.25 -1.06
CA PHE A 131 0.36 -27.06 -0.78
C PHE A 131 -0.74 -27.33 0.26
N ASN A 132 -0.62 -26.83 1.49
CA ASN A 132 -1.55 -27.16 2.58
C ASN A 132 -2.59 -26.04 2.79
N GLY A 133 -3.75 -26.16 2.17
CA GLY A 133 -4.87 -25.24 2.35
C GLY A 133 -5.54 -25.30 3.72
N GLU A 134 -5.34 -26.34 4.54
CA GLU A 134 -5.80 -26.33 5.93
C GLU A 134 -5.09 -25.21 6.72
N ALA A 135 -3.79 -25.06 6.48
CA ALA A 135 -2.97 -24.03 7.13
C ALA A 135 -3.39 -22.59 6.76
N LEU A 136 -4.12 -22.41 5.65
CA LEU A 136 -4.68 -21.12 5.23
C LEU A 136 -5.97 -20.74 5.96
N THR A 137 -6.65 -21.68 6.62
CA THR A 137 -7.95 -21.38 7.23
C THR A 137 -7.81 -20.43 8.41
N ILE A 138 -8.81 -19.57 8.62
CA ILE A 138 -8.85 -18.67 9.79
C ILE A 138 -8.86 -19.51 11.08
N GLU A 139 -9.55 -20.65 11.08
CA GLU A 139 -9.58 -21.56 12.22
C GLU A 139 -8.21 -22.19 12.52
N TYR A 140 -7.44 -22.56 11.50
CA TYR A 140 -6.06 -23.00 11.72
C TYR A 140 -5.23 -21.92 12.39
N LEU A 141 -5.30 -20.67 11.88
CA LEU A 141 -4.57 -19.53 12.45
C LEU A 141 -4.95 -19.24 13.90
N ARG A 142 -6.23 -19.39 14.27
CA ARG A 142 -6.74 -19.23 15.64
C ARG A 142 -6.27 -20.32 16.60
N ARG A 143 -6.04 -21.53 16.11
CA ARG A 143 -5.55 -22.67 16.92
C ARG A 143 -4.04 -22.61 17.16
N GLN A 144 -3.30 -21.85 16.37
CA GLN A 144 -1.87 -21.69 16.57
C GLN A 144 -1.56 -20.96 17.88
N ARG A 145 -0.35 -21.17 18.38
CA ARG A 145 0.20 -20.42 19.51
C ARG A 145 1.19 -19.39 18.99
N TYR A 146 1.02 -18.15 19.41
CA TYR A 146 1.95 -17.04 19.17
C TYR A 146 2.60 -16.67 20.52
N PRO A 147 3.68 -17.35 20.93
CA PRO A 147 4.22 -17.21 22.27
C PRO A 147 4.81 -15.82 22.51
N ALA A 148 4.66 -15.31 23.73
CA ALA A 148 5.35 -14.12 24.17
C ALA A 148 6.87 -14.33 24.05
N GLN A 149 7.54 -13.34 23.47
CA GLN A 149 8.96 -13.41 23.18
C GLN A 149 9.57 -12.01 23.20
N SER A 150 10.88 -11.91 23.40
CA SER A 150 11.57 -10.62 23.37
C SER A 150 12.10 -10.33 21.97
N LEU A 151 12.02 -9.07 21.55
CA LEU A 151 12.77 -8.60 20.39
C LEU A 151 14.27 -8.56 20.70
N VAL A 152 15.08 -8.92 19.71
CA VAL A 152 16.54 -8.77 19.76
C VAL A 152 16.93 -7.61 18.85
N ILE A 153 17.54 -6.57 19.40
CA ILE A 153 18.08 -5.45 18.60
C ILE A 153 19.34 -5.94 17.90
N LYS A 154 19.33 -5.95 16.56
CA LYS A 154 20.46 -6.36 15.72
C LYS A 154 21.33 -5.18 15.30
N GLU A 155 20.69 -4.05 14.97
CA GLU A 155 21.37 -2.87 14.48
C GLU A 155 20.71 -1.60 15.03
N THR A 156 21.52 -0.61 15.40
CA THR A 156 21.03 0.75 15.70
C THR A 156 21.27 1.63 14.48
N LEU A 157 20.19 2.19 13.94
CA LEU A 157 20.20 3.04 12.76
C LEU A 157 20.27 4.53 13.16
N THR A 158 20.56 5.40 12.19
CA THR A 158 20.45 6.85 12.39
C THR A 158 19.04 7.21 12.87
N PRO A 159 18.89 7.93 14.01
CA PRO A 159 17.59 8.28 14.55
C PRO A 159 16.82 9.23 13.65
N GLY A 160 15.48 9.20 13.76
CA GLY A 160 14.62 10.24 13.21
C GLY A 160 14.55 11.48 14.11
N SER A 161 13.65 12.42 13.79
CA SER A 161 13.56 13.72 14.47
C SER A 161 13.32 13.61 15.98
N ASN A 162 12.44 12.71 16.39
CA ASN A 162 12.02 12.51 17.78
C ASN A 162 11.78 11.02 18.10
N TYR A 163 12.47 10.12 17.40
CA TYR A 163 12.38 8.68 17.62
C TYR A 163 13.70 7.99 17.24
N ASN A 164 13.98 6.87 17.90
CA ASN A 164 15.12 6.01 17.60
C ASN A 164 14.71 4.96 16.56
N ARG A 165 15.69 4.44 15.80
CA ARG A 165 15.46 3.45 14.73
C ARG A 165 16.40 2.27 14.92
N TYR A 166 15.88 1.06 14.71
CA TYR A 166 16.62 -0.19 14.87
C TYR A 166 16.20 -1.19 13.81
N ILE A 167 17.11 -2.11 13.47
CA ILE A 167 16.72 -3.42 12.96
C ILE A 167 16.61 -4.35 14.16
N ALA A 168 15.45 -4.99 14.31
CA ALA A 168 15.18 -5.92 15.40
C ALA A 168 14.66 -7.24 14.84
N SER A 169 14.94 -8.34 15.53
CA SER A 169 14.48 -9.68 15.12
C SER A 169 13.62 -10.35 16.18
N TYR A 170 12.75 -11.25 15.73
CA TYR A 170 11.92 -12.15 16.52
C TYR A 170 11.84 -13.53 15.85
N VAL A 171 11.21 -14.50 16.50
CA VAL A 171 11.06 -15.86 15.98
C VAL A 171 9.63 -16.11 15.52
N SER A 172 9.48 -16.71 14.35
CA SER A 172 8.21 -17.16 13.79
C SER A 172 8.40 -18.56 13.20
N GLU A 173 7.71 -19.57 13.73
CA GLU A 173 7.83 -20.97 13.29
C GLU A 173 9.29 -21.50 13.26
N GLY A 174 10.12 -21.05 14.20
CA GLY A 174 11.54 -21.40 14.26
C GLY A 174 12.45 -20.60 13.33
N LEU A 175 11.91 -19.73 12.49
CA LEU A 175 12.66 -18.80 11.64
C LEU A 175 12.93 -17.50 12.36
N ARG A 176 14.14 -16.96 12.21
CA ARG A 176 14.44 -15.56 12.57
C ARG A 176 13.83 -14.63 11.53
N ILE A 177 12.91 -13.78 11.97
CA ILE A 177 12.31 -12.72 11.16
C ILE A 177 12.81 -11.38 11.66
N ASP A 178 13.28 -10.56 10.74
CA ASP A 178 13.78 -9.21 11.01
C ASP A 178 12.68 -8.17 10.74
N GLY A 179 12.88 -6.95 11.22
CA GLY A 179 11.99 -5.83 10.96
C GLY A 179 12.56 -4.49 11.40
N LEU A 180 12.05 -3.43 10.76
CA LEU A 180 12.35 -2.05 11.16
C LEU A 180 11.51 -1.69 12.39
N LEU A 181 12.20 -1.35 13.48
CA LEU A 181 11.60 -0.85 14.72
C LEU A 181 11.89 0.64 14.88
N THR A 182 10.85 1.43 15.16
CA THR A 182 11.00 2.82 15.58
C THR A 182 10.40 3.05 16.96
N VAL A 183 11.13 3.73 17.84
CA VAL A 183 10.70 3.98 19.23
C VAL A 183 10.68 5.49 19.51
N PRO A 184 9.53 6.09 19.88
CA PRO A 184 9.47 7.50 20.19
C PRO A 184 10.41 7.91 21.34
N ARG A 185 10.98 9.11 21.23
CA ARG A 185 11.67 9.80 22.32
C ARG A 185 10.71 10.75 23.02
N GLY A 186 10.85 10.89 24.33
CA GLY A 186 10.08 11.83 25.15
C GLY A 186 9.49 11.15 26.37
N ALA A 187 8.50 11.81 26.99
CA ALA A 187 7.79 11.27 28.13
C ALA A 187 6.92 10.08 27.69
N LYS A 188 7.40 8.85 27.96
CA LYS A 188 6.65 7.62 27.73
C LYS A 188 5.37 7.62 28.56
N PRO A 189 4.19 7.25 28.01
CA PRO A 189 2.99 7.07 28.81
C PRO A 189 3.21 6.01 29.90
N VAL A 190 2.51 6.14 31.02
CA VAL A 190 2.68 5.23 32.19
C VAL A 190 2.52 3.76 31.81
N THR A 191 1.62 3.46 30.87
CA THR A 191 1.34 2.11 30.39
C THR A 191 2.24 1.65 29.24
N GLY A 192 3.13 2.51 28.73
CA GLY A 192 3.92 2.28 27.52
C GLY A 192 3.41 3.05 26.30
N TRP A 193 4.20 3.06 25.22
CA TRP A 193 3.82 3.65 23.94
C TRP A 193 2.80 2.76 23.21
N PRO A 194 1.78 3.34 22.54
CA PRO A 194 0.95 2.58 21.61
C PRO A 194 1.80 2.08 20.43
N VAL A 195 1.42 0.93 19.88
CA VAL A 195 2.15 0.25 18.80
C VAL A 195 1.32 0.22 17.52
N ILE A 196 1.95 0.45 16.38
CA ILE A 196 1.43 0.14 15.06
C ILE A 196 2.29 -0.96 14.45
N ILE A 197 1.70 -2.13 14.20
CA ILE A 197 2.31 -3.13 13.32
C ILE A 197 2.06 -2.70 11.88
N PHE A 198 3.14 -2.46 11.15
CA PHE A 198 3.12 -1.88 9.81
C PHE A 198 3.33 -2.98 8.77
N ASN A 199 2.24 -3.41 8.15
CA ASN A 199 2.21 -4.46 7.15
C ASN A 199 2.44 -3.87 5.75
N HIS A 200 3.62 -4.07 5.19
CA HIS A 200 3.95 -3.51 3.88
C HIS A 200 3.31 -4.31 2.73
N GLY A 201 3.09 -3.64 1.59
CA GLY A 201 2.71 -4.29 0.35
C GLY A 201 3.81 -5.17 -0.24
N TYR A 202 3.48 -5.95 -1.28
CA TYR A 202 4.46 -6.81 -1.93
C TYR A 202 5.61 -6.00 -2.55
N ILE A 203 6.83 -6.41 -2.23
CA ILE A 203 8.07 -5.92 -2.81
C ILE A 203 8.89 -7.18 -3.12
N PRO A 204 9.42 -7.37 -4.34
CA PRO A 204 10.22 -8.56 -4.63
C PRO A 204 11.38 -8.69 -3.62
N PRO A 205 11.60 -9.88 -3.04
CA PRO A 205 12.61 -10.09 -2.01
C PRO A 205 14.00 -9.55 -2.37
N GLU A 206 14.40 -9.69 -3.63
CA GLU A 206 15.73 -9.34 -4.14
C GLU A 206 16.00 -7.83 -4.04
N VAL A 207 14.94 -7.03 -4.13
CA VAL A 207 14.99 -5.56 -4.07
C VAL A 207 14.41 -5.01 -2.78
N TYR A 208 13.90 -5.86 -1.88
CA TYR A 208 13.38 -5.40 -0.59
C TYR A 208 14.52 -4.91 0.29
N ARG A 209 14.34 -3.72 0.87
CA ARG A 209 15.26 -3.12 1.85
C ARG A 209 14.45 -2.57 3.02
N PRO A 210 14.85 -2.84 4.29
CA PRO A 210 14.07 -2.42 5.46
C PRO A 210 13.87 -0.89 5.55
N THR A 211 14.78 -0.10 4.98
CA THR A 211 14.88 1.35 5.23
C THR A 211 14.50 2.26 4.05
N GLU A 212 14.14 1.74 2.87
CA GLU A 212 13.98 2.55 1.64
C GLU A 212 12.53 2.91 1.27
N ARG A 213 11.60 1.95 1.38
CA ARG A 213 10.17 2.17 1.06
C ARG A 213 9.38 2.54 2.31
N TYR A 214 8.22 3.18 2.15
CA TYR A 214 7.31 3.61 3.23
C TYR A 214 7.92 4.57 4.27
N VAL A 215 9.05 5.23 3.97
CA VAL A 215 9.75 6.11 4.92
C VAL A 215 8.82 7.18 5.51
N ALA A 216 8.06 7.87 4.66
CA ALA A 216 7.14 8.93 5.10
C ALA A 216 5.99 8.42 5.99
N TYR A 217 5.56 7.17 5.79
CA TYR A 217 4.46 6.55 6.54
C TYR A 217 4.93 6.17 7.94
N VAL A 218 6.09 5.48 8.01
CA VAL A 218 6.72 5.11 9.27
C VAL A 218 7.09 6.35 10.08
N ASP A 219 7.69 7.36 9.43
CA ASP A 219 8.01 8.65 10.04
C ASP A 219 6.75 9.33 10.60
N ALA A 220 5.64 9.38 9.84
CA ALA A 220 4.40 10.01 10.30
C ALA A 220 3.87 9.38 11.60
N PHE A 221 3.83 8.05 11.72
CA PHE A 221 3.40 7.39 12.95
C PHE A 221 4.41 7.55 14.09
N ALA A 222 5.70 7.32 13.82
CA ALA A 222 6.76 7.39 14.83
C ALA A 222 6.86 8.78 15.46
N ARG A 223 6.77 9.84 14.64
CA ARG A 223 6.79 11.24 15.12
C ARG A 223 5.61 11.60 15.99
N ASN A 224 4.48 10.90 15.82
CA ASN A 224 3.26 11.11 16.58
C ASN A 224 3.14 10.16 17.79
N GLY A 225 4.26 9.65 18.31
CA GLY A 225 4.27 8.93 19.58
C GLY A 225 3.73 7.51 19.50
N TYR A 226 3.92 6.84 18.36
CA TYR A 226 3.72 5.40 18.22
C TYR A 226 5.05 4.69 18.10
N ILE A 227 5.18 3.54 18.76
CA ILE A 227 6.14 2.54 18.29
C ILE A 227 5.62 2.02 16.95
N VAL A 228 6.48 2.00 15.94
CA VAL A 228 6.17 1.38 14.65
C VAL A 228 7.07 0.17 14.52
N PHE A 229 6.48 -1.00 14.35
CA PHE A 229 7.22 -2.20 14.01
C PHE A 229 6.76 -2.68 12.65
N ARG A 230 7.69 -2.70 11.70
CA ARG A 230 7.47 -3.18 10.33
C ARG A 230 8.25 -4.48 10.15
N PRO A 231 7.62 -5.64 10.30
CA PRO A 231 8.23 -6.91 9.92
C PRO A 231 8.64 -6.89 8.45
N ASP A 232 9.78 -7.51 8.14
CA ASP A 232 10.25 -7.66 6.75
C ASP A 232 9.53 -8.82 6.03
N TYR A 233 8.93 -9.74 6.79
CA TYR A 233 8.42 -11.05 6.36
C TYR A 233 9.52 -12.06 6.04
N ARG A 234 9.22 -13.35 6.25
CA ARG A 234 10.16 -14.43 5.88
C ARG A 234 10.60 -14.34 4.43
N GLY A 235 11.87 -14.65 4.20
CA GLY A 235 12.53 -14.56 2.89
C GLY A 235 12.77 -13.15 2.36
N HIS A 236 12.54 -12.08 3.14
CA HIS A 236 12.87 -10.70 2.75
C HIS A 236 14.02 -10.15 3.60
N ALA A 237 14.91 -9.38 2.96
CA ALA A 237 16.14 -8.86 3.58
C ALA A 237 16.91 -9.98 4.31
N ASP A 238 17.19 -9.82 5.61
CA ASP A 238 17.95 -10.77 6.42
C ASP A 238 17.06 -11.78 7.19
N SER A 239 15.75 -11.76 6.92
CA SER A 239 14.80 -12.73 7.47
C SER A 239 14.99 -14.10 6.82
N GLU A 240 14.98 -15.15 7.66
CA GLU A 240 15.08 -16.53 7.22
C GLU A 240 13.79 -17.01 6.53
N GLY A 241 13.84 -18.18 5.90
CA GLY A 241 12.70 -18.82 5.23
C GLY A 241 12.52 -18.41 3.76
N GLU A 242 11.45 -18.91 3.14
CA GLU A 242 11.13 -18.66 1.73
C GLU A 242 9.97 -17.67 1.58
N ALA A 243 10.11 -16.73 0.64
CA ALA A 243 9.09 -15.74 0.32
C ALA A 243 7.94 -16.31 -0.54
N ARG A 244 7.13 -17.23 0.02
CA ARG A 244 6.06 -17.93 -0.72
C ARG A 244 4.83 -17.06 -1.04
N GLY A 245 4.72 -15.88 -0.42
CA GLY A 245 3.63 -14.93 -0.60
C GLY A 245 2.46 -15.11 0.38
N ALA A 246 1.51 -14.17 0.37
CA ALA A 246 0.45 -14.10 1.37
C ALA A 246 -0.86 -14.84 1.01
N TYR A 247 -1.14 -15.03 -0.28
CA TYR A 247 -2.48 -15.45 -0.75
C TYR A 247 -2.65 -16.97 -0.84
N GLY A 248 -1.55 -17.69 -1.02
CA GLY A 248 -1.53 -19.16 -1.05
C GLY A 248 -0.93 -19.79 0.19
N TYR A 249 -0.31 -19.01 1.07
CA TYR A 249 0.37 -19.51 2.25
C TYR A 249 0.06 -18.60 3.45
N PRO A 250 -0.07 -19.15 4.67
CA PRO A 250 -0.38 -18.37 5.86
C PRO A 250 0.82 -17.61 6.42
N ASP A 251 2.01 -17.96 5.96
CA ASP A 251 3.35 -17.52 6.38
C ASP A 251 3.42 -16.07 6.86
N TYR A 252 3.11 -15.09 6.00
CA TYR A 252 3.24 -13.68 6.38
C TYR A 252 2.22 -13.24 7.43
N THR A 253 1.07 -13.89 7.48
CA THR A 253 0.09 -13.65 8.56
C THR A 253 0.61 -14.21 9.88
N ILE A 254 1.21 -15.41 9.86
CA ILE A 254 1.83 -16.04 11.03
C ILE A 254 3.01 -15.19 11.53
N ASP A 255 3.85 -14.68 10.63
CA ASP A 255 4.96 -13.79 10.96
C ASP A 255 4.46 -12.52 11.65
N VAL A 256 3.36 -11.92 11.18
CA VAL A 256 2.78 -10.72 11.78
C VAL A 256 2.12 -11.00 13.13
N LEU A 257 1.46 -12.14 13.30
CA LEU A 257 0.88 -12.53 14.59
C LEU A 257 1.97 -12.81 15.64
N ASN A 258 3.11 -13.39 15.24
CA ASN A 258 4.29 -13.49 16.11
C ASN A 258 4.92 -12.12 16.41
N ALA A 259 4.90 -11.17 15.45
CA ALA A 259 5.32 -9.79 15.69
C ALA A 259 4.44 -9.09 16.74
N VAL A 260 3.11 -9.31 16.70
CA VAL A 260 2.19 -8.82 17.74
C VAL A 260 2.57 -9.39 19.10
N ALA A 261 2.80 -10.70 19.20
CA ALA A 261 3.21 -11.35 20.44
C ALA A 261 4.55 -10.83 20.98
N ALA A 262 5.52 -10.54 20.10
CA ALA A 262 6.80 -9.93 20.46
C ALA A 262 6.61 -8.49 20.97
N MET A 263 5.77 -7.69 20.31
CA MET A 263 5.50 -6.31 20.69
C MET A 263 4.74 -6.18 22.01
N LYS A 264 3.85 -7.12 22.34
CA LYS A 264 3.19 -7.20 23.66
C LYS A 264 4.21 -7.33 24.80
N ASN A 265 5.38 -7.91 24.54
CA ASN A 265 6.43 -8.11 25.54
C ASN A 265 7.57 -7.08 25.42
N TYR A 266 7.47 -6.10 24.52
CA TYR A 266 8.49 -5.08 24.36
C TYR A 266 8.43 -4.06 25.53
N PRO A 267 9.53 -3.78 26.26
CA PRO A 267 9.50 -3.01 27.52
C PRO A 267 8.94 -1.59 27.44
N ASP A 268 8.99 -0.98 26.25
CA ASP A 268 8.48 0.36 26.02
C ASP A 268 7.09 0.39 25.38
N ALA A 269 6.53 -0.76 25.00
CA ALA A 269 5.21 -0.87 24.42
C ALA A 269 4.13 -1.02 25.50
N ASP A 270 2.94 -0.47 25.21
CA ASP A 270 1.72 -0.83 25.93
C ASP A 270 1.09 -2.05 25.23
N PRO A 271 1.09 -3.25 25.86
CA PRO A 271 0.59 -4.47 25.24
C PRO A 271 -0.88 -4.40 24.87
N ASN A 272 -1.63 -3.51 25.51
CA ASN A 272 -3.05 -3.38 25.25
C ASN A 272 -3.33 -2.41 24.11
N ARG A 273 -2.37 -1.59 23.65
CA ARG A 273 -2.59 -0.53 22.64
C ARG A 273 -1.89 -0.85 21.33
N ILE A 274 -2.34 -1.90 20.66
CA ILE A 274 -1.78 -2.34 19.37
C ILE A 274 -2.81 -2.07 18.26
N GLY A 275 -2.39 -1.34 17.22
CA GLY A 275 -3.11 -1.21 15.96
C GLY A 275 -2.32 -1.80 14.80
N MET A 276 -2.97 -1.93 13.65
CA MET A 276 -2.32 -2.41 12.42
C MET A 276 -2.57 -1.47 11.25
N TRP A 277 -1.50 -1.15 10.52
CA TRP A 277 -1.61 -0.45 9.25
C TRP A 277 -1.17 -1.39 8.12
N GLY A 278 -1.92 -1.46 7.01
CA GLY A 278 -1.58 -2.31 5.88
C GLY A 278 -1.78 -1.63 4.53
N HIS A 279 -0.88 -1.86 3.57
CA HIS A 279 -1.02 -1.40 2.19
C HIS A 279 -0.98 -2.56 1.20
N SER A 280 -1.90 -2.60 0.22
CA SER A 280 -1.91 -3.62 -0.82
C SER A 280 -1.97 -5.05 -0.23
N MET A 281 -0.95 -5.89 -0.45
CA MET A 281 -0.78 -7.18 0.24
C MET A 281 -0.80 -7.05 1.77
N GLY A 282 -0.24 -5.98 2.32
CA GLY A 282 -0.30 -5.71 3.75
C GLY A 282 -1.73 -5.49 4.26
N GLY A 283 -2.63 -5.00 3.41
CA GLY A 283 -4.07 -4.89 3.73
C GLY A 283 -4.74 -6.26 3.91
N TYR A 284 -4.39 -7.23 3.05
CA TYR A 284 -4.81 -8.63 3.19
C TYR A 284 -4.35 -9.21 4.53
N ILE A 285 -3.08 -9.02 4.87
CA ILE A 285 -2.48 -9.51 6.12
C ILE A 285 -3.14 -8.85 7.34
N THR A 286 -3.35 -7.52 7.30
CA THR A 286 -4.05 -6.78 8.37
C THR A 286 -5.46 -7.31 8.61
N LEU A 287 -6.28 -7.46 7.56
CA LEU A 287 -7.66 -7.95 7.70
C LEU A 287 -7.70 -9.36 8.31
N ARG A 288 -6.81 -10.26 7.85
CA ARG A 288 -6.70 -11.61 8.39
C ARG A 288 -6.23 -11.64 9.84
N ALA A 289 -5.21 -10.86 10.19
CA ALA A 289 -4.73 -10.78 11.55
C ALA A 289 -5.83 -10.29 12.50
N MET A 290 -6.64 -9.31 12.09
CA MET A 290 -7.73 -8.77 12.92
C MET A 290 -8.91 -9.72 13.14
N VAL A 291 -9.16 -10.68 12.26
CA VAL A 291 -10.16 -11.74 12.53
C VAL A 291 -9.59 -12.90 13.35
N VAL A 292 -8.26 -12.94 13.54
CA VAL A 292 -7.56 -13.99 14.30
C VAL A 292 -7.20 -13.54 15.72
N ASP A 293 -6.60 -12.36 15.89
CA ASP A 293 -6.12 -11.86 17.18
C ASP A 293 -7.05 -10.74 17.70
N PRO A 294 -7.79 -10.98 18.81
CA PRO A 294 -8.69 -10.01 19.42
C PRO A 294 -7.98 -8.82 20.07
N ASP A 295 -6.66 -8.88 20.28
CA ASP A 295 -5.92 -7.80 20.94
C ASP A 295 -5.55 -6.66 19.98
N ILE A 296 -5.80 -6.82 18.67
CA ILE A 296 -5.61 -5.75 17.68
C ILE A 296 -6.79 -4.77 17.78
N ARG A 297 -6.54 -3.58 18.31
CA ARG A 297 -7.61 -2.61 18.64
C ARG A 297 -8.27 -1.96 17.44
N ALA A 298 -7.54 -1.78 16.34
CA ALA A 298 -8.00 -1.07 15.16
C ALA A 298 -7.07 -1.33 13.96
N GLY A 299 -7.64 -1.27 12.76
CA GLY A 299 -6.87 -1.43 11.52
C GLY A 299 -7.08 -0.28 10.54
N VAL A 300 -6.02 0.09 9.83
CA VAL A 300 -6.07 1.01 8.69
C VAL A 300 -5.55 0.25 7.47
N ILE A 301 -6.33 0.24 6.39
CA ILE A 301 -5.99 -0.46 5.15
C ILE A 301 -6.01 0.52 3.98
N TRP A 302 -4.88 0.64 3.30
CA TRP A 302 -4.72 1.43 2.08
C TRP A 302 -4.63 0.51 0.86
N ALA A 303 -5.45 0.77 -0.16
CA ALA A 303 -5.45 0.04 -1.43
C ALA A 303 -5.35 -1.50 -1.28
N GLY A 304 -6.04 -2.04 -0.28
CA GLY A 304 -5.80 -3.39 0.21
C GLY A 304 -6.35 -4.48 -0.71
N VAL A 305 -5.65 -5.61 -0.79
CA VAL A 305 -6.14 -6.83 -1.46
C VAL A 305 -7.12 -7.54 -0.53
N VAL A 306 -8.32 -6.98 -0.39
CA VAL A 306 -9.30 -7.35 0.66
C VAL A 306 -10.61 -7.93 0.13
N ALA A 307 -10.56 -8.49 -1.09
CA ALA A 307 -11.66 -9.26 -1.63
C ALA A 307 -11.67 -10.69 -1.06
N ASP A 308 -12.84 -11.33 -1.12
CA ASP A 308 -12.95 -12.77 -0.89
C ASP A 308 -12.22 -13.56 -1.98
N TYR A 309 -11.94 -14.83 -1.71
CA TYR A 309 -11.20 -15.65 -2.67
C TYR A 309 -11.88 -15.80 -4.06
N PRO A 310 -13.22 -15.97 -4.18
CA PRO A 310 -13.88 -15.94 -5.48
C PRO A 310 -13.50 -14.71 -6.32
N ASP A 311 -13.53 -13.52 -5.72
CA ASP A 311 -13.18 -12.27 -6.40
C ASP A 311 -11.67 -12.11 -6.63
N LEU A 312 -10.82 -12.58 -5.71
CA LEU A 312 -9.36 -12.61 -5.91
C LEU A 312 -8.94 -13.52 -7.09
N LEU A 313 -9.69 -14.59 -7.33
CA LEU A 313 -9.47 -15.52 -8.43
C LEU A 313 -10.01 -15.00 -9.76
N THR A 314 -11.18 -14.36 -9.76
CA THR A 314 -11.90 -14.02 -11.00
C THR A 314 -11.77 -12.55 -11.42
N LYS A 315 -11.76 -11.61 -10.46
CA LYS A 315 -11.82 -10.16 -10.67
C LYS A 315 -10.46 -9.46 -10.50
N TRP A 316 -9.50 -10.09 -9.84
CA TRP A 316 -8.14 -9.52 -9.73
C TRP A 316 -7.25 -9.87 -10.92
N ARG A 317 -7.58 -9.31 -12.09
CA ARG A 317 -6.82 -9.49 -13.33
C ARG A 317 -6.03 -8.23 -13.65
N ARG A 318 -4.70 -8.31 -13.68
CA ARG A 318 -3.89 -7.22 -14.28
C ARG A 318 -4.13 -7.21 -15.79
N PRO A 319 -4.27 -6.04 -16.44
CA PRO A 319 -4.25 -5.96 -17.90
C PRO A 319 -2.94 -6.58 -18.42
N ASN A 320 -3.00 -7.79 -18.98
CA ASN A 320 -1.83 -8.46 -19.54
C ASN A 320 -1.64 -8.01 -20.98
N ASN A 321 -0.55 -7.30 -21.27
CA ASN A 321 0.03 -7.18 -22.61
C ASN A 321 1.42 -7.83 -22.72
N LEU A 322 1.76 -8.78 -21.84
CA LEU A 322 3.00 -9.55 -21.98
C LEU A 322 2.70 -11.06 -22.07
N PRO A 323 3.28 -11.78 -23.05
CA PRO A 323 3.20 -13.22 -23.12
C PRO A 323 3.84 -13.80 -21.86
N ALA A 324 3.21 -14.81 -21.25
CA ALA A 324 3.69 -15.42 -20.02
C ALA A 324 4.99 -16.19 -20.27
N PRO A 325 6.16 -15.75 -19.76
CA PRO A 325 7.17 -16.73 -19.39
C PRO A 325 6.67 -17.40 -18.10
N ALA A 326 7.16 -18.62 -17.83
CA ALA A 326 6.92 -19.44 -16.64
C ALA A 326 6.14 -18.75 -15.49
N LEU A 327 4.98 -19.30 -15.12
CA LEU A 327 4.13 -18.83 -14.02
C LEU A 327 4.98 -18.29 -12.86
N SER A 328 5.11 -16.97 -12.74
CA SER A 328 5.73 -16.32 -11.58
C SER A 328 5.11 -16.91 -10.32
N GLN A 329 5.85 -17.08 -9.22
CA GLN A 329 5.35 -17.60 -7.94
C GLN A 329 4.01 -16.93 -7.52
N ALA A 330 3.85 -15.64 -7.84
CA ALA A 330 2.61 -14.85 -7.67
C ALA A 330 1.34 -15.33 -8.42
N ARG A 331 1.48 -16.19 -9.44
CA ARG A 331 0.37 -16.79 -10.21
C ARG A 331 0.14 -18.26 -9.87
N ARG A 332 1.11 -18.93 -9.23
CA ARG A 332 1.02 -20.34 -8.86
C ARG A 332 -0.06 -20.60 -7.81
N TRP A 333 -0.22 -19.73 -6.81
CA TRP A 333 -1.19 -19.98 -5.74
C TRP A 333 -2.64 -20.16 -6.24
N ARG A 334 -3.06 -19.41 -7.28
CA ARG A 334 -4.40 -19.55 -7.88
C ARG A 334 -4.60 -20.92 -8.51
N VAL A 335 -3.58 -21.38 -9.23
CA VAL A 335 -3.59 -22.69 -9.91
C VAL A 335 -3.56 -23.80 -8.87
N LEU A 336 -2.63 -23.74 -7.91
CA LEU A 336 -2.48 -24.73 -6.86
C LEU A 336 -3.73 -24.87 -5.98
N LEU A 337 -4.40 -23.76 -5.66
CA LEU A 337 -5.68 -23.81 -4.93
C LEU A 337 -6.75 -24.52 -5.74
N GLN A 338 -6.94 -24.15 -7.01
CA GLN A 338 -7.98 -24.73 -7.85
C GLN A 338 -7.69 -26.20 -8.19
N GLU A 339 -6.44 -26.56 -8.47
CA GLU A 339 -6.04 -27.96 -8.72
C GLU A 339 -6.26 -28.85 -7.50
N LYS A 340 -6.03 -28.32 -6.28
CA LYS A 340 -6.15 -29.11 -5.06
C LYS A 340 -7.55 -29.11 -4.45
N TYR A 341 -8.28 -28.00 -4.53
CA TYR A 341 -9.54 -27.78 -3.81
C TYR A 341 -10.75 -27.54 -4.70
N GLY A 342 -10.58 -27.50 -6.02
CA GLY A 342 -11.64 -27.17 -6.97
C GLY A 342 -11.87 -25.67 -7.09
N SER A 343 -12.81 -25.29 -7.95
CA SER A 343 -13.29 -23.91 -8.10
C SER A 343 -14.10 -23.44 -6.89
N PRO A 344 -14.28 -22.11 -6.70
CA PRO A 344 -15.17 -21.58 -5.67
C PRO A 344 -16.62 -22.09 -5.75
N GLU A 345 -17.10 -22.44 -6.94
CA GLU A 345 -18.40 -23.03 -7.17
C GLU A 345 -18.47 -24.50 -6.71
N GLU A 346 -17.39 -25.26 -6.89
CA GLU A 346 -17.30 -26.67 -6.47
C GLU A 346 -17.05 -26.82 -4.97
N ASN A 347 -16.34 -25.88 -4.35
CA ASN A 347 -15.96 -25.96 -2.93
C ASN A 347 -16.12 -24.63 -2.17
N PRO A 348 -17.34 -24.08 -2.09
CA PRO A 348 -17.59 -22.77 -1.49
C PRO A 348 -17.20 -22.71 0.00
N GLU A 349 -17.37 -23.82 0.74
CA GLU A 349 -17.03 -23.89 2.17
C GLU A 349 -15.52 -23.72 2.41
N PHE A 350 -14.68 -24.34 1.59
CA PHE A 350 -13.23 -24.17 1.71
C PHE A 350 -12.82 -22.71 1.46
N TYR A 351 -13.30 -22.11 0.36
CA TYR A 351 -12.95 -20.72 0.04
C TYR A 351 -13.48 -19.72 1.08
N ALA A 352 -14.63 -19.99 1.68
CA ALA A 352 -15.12 -19.22 2.83
C ALA A 352 -14.19 -19.39 4.05
N SER A 353 -13.74 -20.61 4.35
CA SER A 353 -12.87 -20.89 5.52
C SER A 353 -11.51 -20.20 5.49
N ILE A 354 -11.01 -19.85 4.29
CA ILE A 354 -9.75 -19.13 4.09
C ILE A 354 -9.96 -17.63 3.84
N SER A 355 -11.20 -17.15 3.63
CA SER A 355 -11.50 -15.74 3.36
C SER A 355 -11.81 -14.98 4.66
N ALA A 356 -11.01 -13.95 4.99
CA ALA A 356 -11.32 -13.11 6.16
C ALA A 356 -12.69 -12.40 6.06
N ASN A 357 -13.17 -12.16 4.83
CA ASN A 357 -14.49 -11.60 4.55
C ASN A 357 -15.64 -12.46 5.11
N SER A 358 -15.43 -13.77 5.28
CA SER A 358 -16.42 -14.68 5.91
C SER A 358 -16.44 -14.61 7.44
N TYR A 359 -15.47 -13.92 8.04
CA TYR A 359 -15.27 -13.82 9.50
C TYR A 359 -15.41 -12.38 10.01
N LEU A 360 -16.02 -11.47 9.25
CA LEU A 360 -16.13 -10.06 9.65
C LEU A 360 -16.94 -9.84 10.93
N ALA A 361 -17.80 -10.78 11.31
CA ALA A 361 -18.49 -10.73 12.61
C ALA A 361 -17.51 -10.81 13.80
N ASP A 362 -16.35 -11.42 13.59
CA ASP A 362 -15.32 -11.66 14.62
C ASP A 362 -14.19 -10.61 14.58
N LEU A 363 -14.37 -9.53 13.83
CA LEU A 363 -13.35 -8.50 13.68
C LEU A 363 -13.05 -7.84 15.04
N SER A 364 -11.77 -7.81 15.42
CA SER A 364 -11.30 -7.36 16.74
C SER A 364 -11.52 -5.88 17.06
N GLY A 365 -11.72 -5.05 16.03
CA GLY A 365 -11.93 -3.62 16.20
C GLY A 365 -12.29 -2.90 14.90
N PRO A 366 -12.48 -1.57 14.95
CA PRO A 366 -12.87 -0.80 13.79
C PRO A 366 -11.80 -0.79 12.69
N LEU A 367 -12.27 -0.67 11.44
CA LEU A 367 -11.44 -0.55 10.24
C LEU A 367 -11.57 0.82 9.58
N GLN A 368 -10.46 1.37 9.11
CA GLN A 368 -10.46 2.52 8.20
C GLN A 368 -9.89 2.11 6.84
N LEU A 369 -10.66 2.30 5.78
CA LEU A 369 -10.31 1.94 4.42
C LEU A 369 -9.98 3.19 3.61
N HIS A 370 -8.90 3.14 2.83
CA HIS A 370 -8.48 4.20 1.91
C HIS A 370 -8.21 3.61 0.52
N HIS A 371 -8.76 4.19 -0.54
CA HIS A 371 -8.54 3.68 -1.89
C HIS A 371 -8.60 4.76 -2.98
N GLY A 372 -7.62 4.79 -3.88
CA GLY A 372 -7.62 5.64 -5.07
C GLY A 372 -8.53 5.08 -6.18
N THR A 373 -9.42 5.89 -6.76
CA THR A 373 -10.37 5.37 -7.76
C THR A 373 -9.74 5.10 -9.13
N ALA A 374 -8.46 5.41 -9.32
CA ALA A 374 -7.68 5.08 -10.52
C ALA A 374 -6.55 4.08 -10.21
N ASP A 375 -6.67 3.33 -9.12
CA ASP A 375 -5.76 2.24 -8.80
C ASP A 375 -5.82 1.15 -9.89
N THR A 376 -4.69 0.91 -10.55
CA THR A 376 -4.53 -0.11 -11.59
C THR A 376 -3.90 -1.40 -11.06
N SER A 377 -3.49 -1.44 -9.79
CA SER A 377 -2.85 -2.59 -9.15
C SER A 377 -3.86 -3.44 -8.39
N VAL A 378 -4.75 -2.80 -7.64
CA VAL A 378 -5.83 -3.44 -6.88
C VAL A 378 -7.14 -2.76 -7.28
N PRO A 379 -8.18 -3.53 -7.69
CA PRO A 379 -9.47 -2.95 -8.02
C PRO A 379 -10.07 -2.20 -6.82
N TYR A 380 -10.49 -0.96 -7.05
CA TYR A 380 -11.20 -0.14 -6.08
C TYR A 380 -12.40 -0.88 -5.46
N GLU A 381 -13.06 -1.70 -6.29
CA GLU A 381 -14.21 -2.52 -5.94
C GLU A 381 -13.93 -3.46 -4.77
N PHE A 382 -12.67 -3.82 -4.50
CA PHE A 382 -12.32 -4.69 -3.37
C PHE A 382 -12.56 -3.98 -2.04
N SER A 383 -12.15 -2.71 -1.93
CA SER A 383 -12.44 -1.92 -0.72
C SER A 383 -13.90 -1.48 -0.64
N ALA A 384 -14.53 -1.17 -1.77
CA ALA A 384 -15.95 -0.82 -1.79
C ALA A 384 -16.83 -2.00 -1.35
N THR A 385 -16.55 -3.22 -1.85
CA THR A 385 -17.26 -4.43 -1.44
C THR A 385 -17.01 -4.75 0.04
N LEU A 386 -15.78 -4.65 0.53
CA LEU A 386 -15.50 -4.83 1.95
C LEU A 386 -16.26 -3.82 2.83
N ALA A 387 -16.37 -2.56 2.43
CA ALA A 387 -17.13 -1.55 3.18
C ALA A 387 -18.61 -1.94 3.33
N GLU A 388 -19.23 -2.43 2.25
CA GLU A 388 -20.62 -2.93 2.32
C GLU A 388 -20.74 -4.21 3.16
N GLN A 389 -19.76 -5.11 3.09
CA GLN A 389 -19.72 -6.31 3.95
C GLN A 389 -19.56 -5.96 5.43
N LEU A 390 -18.70 -4.99 5.78
CA LEU A 390 -18.53 -4.49 7.15
C LEU A 390 -19.82 -3.86 7.67
N LYS A 391 -20.51 -3.07 6.83
CA LYS A 391 -21.82 -2.52 7.15
C LYS A 391 -22.85 -3.60 7.41
N ALA A 392 -22.91 -4.63 6.54
CA ALA A 392 -23.83 -5.75 6.69
C ALA A 392 -23.56 -6.58 7.95
N ALA A 393 -22.28 -6.72 8.33
CA ALA A 393 -21.86 -7.39 9.55
C ALA A 393 -22.02 -6.53 10.83
N GLY A 394 -22.49 -5.28 10.71
CA GLY A 394 -22.63 -4.36 11.85
C GLY A 394 -21.30 -3.88 12.45
N GLN A 395 -20.20 -4.01 11.70
CA GLN A 395 -18.87 -3.59 12.15
C GLN A 395 -18.67 -2.08 12.02
N SER A 396 -17.89 -1.50 12.93
CA SER A 396 -17.53 -0.09 12.87
C SER A 396 -16.45 0.12 11.80
N TYR A 397 -16.70 1.01 10.84
CA TYR A 397 -15.70 1.34 9.82
C TYR A 397 -15.81 2.78 9.33
N GLU A 398 -14.72 3.25 8.73
CA GLU A 398 -14.66 4.47 7.92
C GLU A 398 -14.13 4.10 6.53
N PHE A 399 -14.71 4.64 5.45
CA PHE A 399 -14.23 4.39 4.08
C PHE A 399 -14.03 5.70 3.32
N TYR A 400 -12.79 5.93 2.89
CA TYR A 400 -12.38 7.12 2.15
C TYR A 400 -11.90 6.76 0.75
N THR A 401 -12.40 7.51 -0.22
CA THR A 401 -12.05 7.37 -1.62
C THR A 401 -11.31 8.60 -2.12
N TYR A 402 -10.35 8.39 -3.02
CA TYR A 402 -9.50 9.44 -3.56
C TYR A 402 -9.66 9.49 -5.07
N ALA A 403 -10.42 10.49 -5.54
CA ALA A 403 -10.85 10.57 -6.92
C ALA A 403 -9.65 10.71 -7.89
N ARG A 404 -9.55 9.76 -8.83
CA ARG A 404 -8.48 9.66 -9.84
C ARG A 404 -7.08 9.47 -9.24
N ASP A 405 -6.99 9.04 -8.00
CA ASP A 405 -5.71 8.77 -7.36
C ASP A 405 -5.26 7.33 -7.60
N ASP A 406 -3.97 7.11 -7.47
CA ASP A 406 -3.30 5.85 -7.80
C ASP A 406 -3.27 4.86 -6.63
N HIS A 407 -2.59 3.73 -6.83
CA HIS A 407 -2.40 2.68 -5.82
C HIS A 407 -1.77 3.18 -4.52
N ASN A 408 -0.91 4.21 -4.59
CA ASN A 408 -0.21 4.74 -3.42
C ASN A 408 -0.96 5.92 -2.78
N ILE A 409 -2.09 6.33 -3.37
CA ILE A 409 -2.84 7.52 -2.98
C ILE A 409 -1.92 8.74 -3.04
N SER A 410 -1.13 8.86 -4.13
CA SER A 410 -0.05 9.84 -4.24
C SER A 410 -0.56 11.29 -4.12
N GLN A 411 -1.74 11.61 -4.63
CA GLN A 411 -2.32 12.96 -4.57
C GLN A 411 -2.96 13.24 -3.19
N GLY A 412 -3.66 12.24 -2.65
CA GLY A 412 -4.36 12.29 -1.37
C GLY A 412 -3.51 11.91 -0.16
N PHE A 413 -2.22 11.64 -0.34
CA PHE A 413 -1.33 11.05 0.67
C PHE A 413 -1.41 11.77 2.01
N ASN A 414 -1.24 13.10 2.02
CA ASN A 414 -1.25 13.89 3.25
C ASN A 414 -2.59 13.79 3.99
N GLU A 415 -3.70 13.80 3.25
CA GLU A 415 -5.05 13.70 3.82
C GLU A 415 -5.31 12.29 4.35
N ALA A 416 -4.96 11.25 3.57
CA ALA A 416 -5.04 9.86 4.01
C ALA A 416 -4.23 9.63 5.29
N MET A 417 -3.00 10.15 5.33
CA MET A 417 -2.11 10.00 6.48
C MET A 417 -2.66 10.75 7.71
N ALA A 418 -3.18 11.96 7.55
CA ALA A 418 -3.83 12.69 8.64
C ALA A 418 -5.06 11.94 9.19
N ARG A 419 -5.90 11.36 8.33
CA ARG A 419 -7.06 10.54 8.73
C ARG A 419 -6.65 9.28 9.46
N SER A 420 -5.60 8.59 9.00
CA SER A 420 -5.05 7.40 9.63
C SER A 420 -4.47 7.67 11.02
N LEU A 421 -3.76 8.81 11.19
CA LEU A 421 -3.31 9.26 12.51
C LEU A 421 -4.48 9.55 13.44
N ALA A 422 -5.48 10.32 12.98
CA ALA A 422 -6.66 10.64 13.80
C ALA A 422 -7.44 9.39 14.21
N PHE A 423 -7.51 8.39 13.34
CA PHE A 423 -8.16 7.11 13.60
C PHE A 423 -7.41 6.30 14.67
N PHE A 424 -6.10 6.13 14.53
CA PHE A 424 -5.32 5.45 15.57
C PHE A 424 -5.26 6.24 16.87
N ASP A 425 -5.31 7.58 16.82
CA ASP A 425 -5.40 8.40 18.02
C ASP A 425 -6.68 8.06 18.78
N ARG A 426 -7.81 7.98 18.07
CA ARG A 426 -9.12 7.64 18.65
C ARG A 426 -9.16 6.21 19.20
N TYR A 427 -8.76 5.23 18.41
CA TYR A 427 -9.05 3.82 18.70
C TYR A 427 -7.90 3.03 19.36
N VAL A 428 -6.65 3.50 19.22
CA VAL A 428 -5.47 2.82 19.77
C VAL A 428 -4.87 3.61 20.93
N LYS A 429 -4.53 4.89 20.70
CA LYS A 429 -3.81 5.72 21.68
C LYS A 429 -4.69 6.18 22.84
N ASN A 430 -5.87 6.74 22.53
CA ASN A 430 -6.74 7.39 23.52
C ASN A 430 -7.89 6.52 24.01
N ARG A 431 -8.11 5.34 23.41
CA ARG A 431 -9.18 4.42 23.81
C ARG A 431 -8.87 3.93 25.24
N ARG A 432 -9.62 4.48 26.20
CA ARG A 432 -9.56 4.13 27.61
C ARG A 432 -10.16 2.76 27.86
#